data_AF-A0A9E5FLK9-F1
#
_entry.id   AF-A0A9E5FLK9-F1
#
_cell.length_a   1.000
_cell.length_b   1.000
_cell.length_c   1.000
_cell.angle_alpha   90.00
_cell.angle_beta   90.00
_cell.angle_gamma   90.00
#
_symmetry.space_group_name_H-M   'P 1'
#
loop_
_entity.id
_entity.type
_entity.pdbx_description
1 polymer ?
#
loop_
_entity_poly.entity_id
_entity_poly.type
_entity_poly.pdbx_seq_one_letter_code
_entity_poly.pdbx_strand_id
1 'polypeptide(L)'
;MTLTKEHFLGFVIGILTPAVCLPLVLWIMALSFSYDFEFFWEQFITDARYTSKYLSLSFIPNLFWFYFFLNREQYEVTRGIILATLSMVPYAIYVNIF
;
A
#
# COMPACT_ATOMS: atom_id res chain seq x y z
N MET A 1 -18.97 11.83 -12.14
CA MET A 1 -18.50 11.78 -10.74
C MET A 1 -18.00 13.16 -10.40
N THR A 2 -18.72 13.91 -9.56
CA THR A 2 -18.18 15.12 -8.94
C THR A 2 -17.22 14.67 -7.84
N LEU A 3 -15.93 14.99 -7.97
CA LEU A 3 -14.92 14.69 -6.95
C LEU A 3 -15.26 15.49 -5.69
N THR A 4 -15.81 14.81 -4.69
CA THR A 4 -16.05 15.38 -3.35
C THR A 4 -14.79 15.25 -2.49
N LYS A 5 -14.69 16.08 -1.44
CA LYS A 5 -13.56 16.04 -0.49
C LYS A 5 -13.37 14.65 0.13
N GLU A 6 -14.44 13.87 0.24
CA GLU A 6 -14.46 12.51 0.81
C GLU A 6 -13.71 11.50 -0.08
N HIS A 7 -13.83 11.61 -1.40
CA HIS A 7 -13.07 10.79 -2.34
C HIS A 7 -11.57 11.04 -2.20
N PHE A 8 -11.18 12.31 -2.09
CA PHE A 8 -9.79 12.69 -1.91
C PHE A 8 -9.24 12.19 -0.57
N LEU A 9 -10.05 12.27 0.49
CA LEU A 9 -9.70 11.74 1.81
C LEU A 9 -9.43 10.23 1.75
N GLY A 10 -10.33 9.46 1.13
CA GLY A 10 -10.12 8.02 0.93
C GLY A 10 -8.88 7.68 0.11
N PHE A 11 -8.61 8.47 -0.94
CA PHE A 11 -7.41 8.31 -1.76
C PHE A 11 -6.13 8.57 -0.95
N VAL A 12 -6.10 9.64 -0.16
CA VAL A 12 -4.97 9.98 0.72
C VAL A 12 -4.76 8.89 1.76
N ILE A 13 -5.82 8.37 2.39
CA ILE A 13 -5.70 7.23 3.32
C ILE A 13 -5.11 6.01 2.61
N GLY A 14 -5.60 5.68 1.41
CA GLY A 14 -5.13 4.53 0.64
C GLY A 14 -3.67 4.63 0.18
N ILE A 15 -3.10 5.83 0.05
CA ILE A 15 -1.67 6.03 -0.26
C ILE A 15 -0.83 6.12 1.02
N LEU A 16 -1.31 6.80 2.06
CA LEU A 16 -0.56 6.95 3.31
C LEU A 16 -0.43 5.64 4.07
N THR A 17 -1.46 4.80 4.03
CA THR A 17 -1.45 3.52 4.73
C THR A 17 -0.27 2.62 4.31
N PRO A 18 -0.03 2.33 3.02
CA PRO A 18 1.14 1.55 2.62
C PRO A 18 2.46 2.25 2.94
N ALA A 19 2.53 3.58 2.88
CA ALA A 19 3.75 4.30 3.28
C ALA A 19 4.11 4.08 4.77
N VAL A 20 3.11 4.03 5.65
CA VAL A 20 3.30 3.75 7.09
C VAL A 20 3.49 2.26 7.35
N CYS A 21 2.78 1.39 6.61
CA CYS A 21 2.85 -0.05 6.79
C CYS A 21 4.10 -0.69 6.18
N LEU A 22 4.74 -0.05 5.20
CA LEU A 22 5.97 -0.55 4.57
C LEU A 22 7.12 -0.80 5.55
N PRO A 23 7.54 0.16 6.41
CA PRO A 23 8.57 -0.12 7.41
C PRO A 23 8.13 -1.21 8.39
N LEU A 24 6.84 -1.33 8.67
CA LEU A 24 6.27 -2.39 9.49
C LEU A 24 6.43 -3.77 8.82
N VAL A 25 6.15 -3.87 7.52
CA VAL A 25 6.37 -5.08 6.70
C VAL A 25 7.86 -5.45 6.68
N LEU A 26 8.74 -4.49 6.42
CA LEU A 26 10.19 -4.74 6.41
C LEU A 26 10.70 -5.19 7.78
N TRP A 27 10.17 -4.62 8.86
CA TRP A 27 10.50 -5.05 10.21
C TRP A 27 10.02 -6.48 10.51
N ILE A 28 8.81 -6.86 10.09
CA ILE A 28 8.32 -8.24 10.21
C ILE A 28 9.22 -9.20 9.42
N MET A 29 9.69 -8.82 8.23
CA MET A 29 10.64 -9.62 7.45
C MET A 29 12.00 -9.75 8.17
N ALA A 30 12.53 -8.65 8.72
CA ALA A 30 13.74 -8.66 9.53
C ALA A 30 13.66 -9.66 10.68
N LEU A 31 12.55 -9.65 11.43
CA LEU A 31 12.29 -10.61 12.51
C LEU A 31 12.17 -12.05 12.01
N SER A 32 11.49 -12.27 10.89
CA SER A 32 11.27 -13.61 10.34
C SER A 32 12.55 -14.26 9.81
N PHE A 33 13.48 -13.47 9.28
CA PHE A 33 14.72 -13.96 8.68
C PHE A 33 15.96 -13.75 9.57
N SER A 34 15.81 -13.13 10.75
CA SER A 34 16.91 -12.80 11.69
C SER A 34 18.03 -11.97 11.05
N TYR A 35 17.66 -11.02 10.18
CA TYR A 35 18.57 -10.03 9.58
C TYR A 35 18.24 -8.63 10.08
N ASP A 36 19.17 -7.70 9.87
CA ASP A 36 19.00 -6.29 10.20
C ASP A 36 17.96 -5.61 9.29
N PHE A 37 17.26 -4.60 9.84
CA PHE A 37 16.30 -3.80 9.10
C PHE A 37 16.93 -3.08 7.90
N GLU A 38 18.17 -2.60 8.05
CA GLU A 38 18.91 -1.92 6.98
C GLU A 38 19.09 -2.81 5.74
N PHE A 39 19.33 -4.11 5.93
CA PHE A 39 19.47 -5.04 4.81
C PHE A 39 18.20 -5.08 3.95
N PHE A 40 17.02 -5.19 4.59
CA PHE A 40 15.75 -5.20 3.87
C PHE A 40 15.38 -3.83 3.29
N TRP A 41 15.80 -2.74 3.94
CA TRP A 41 15.63 -1.39 3.42
C TRP A 41 16.47 -1.15 2.16
N GLU A 42 17.74 -1.56 2.17
CA GLU A 42 18.63 -1.50 1.02
C GLU A 42 18.12 -2.40 -0.11
N GLN A 43 17.67 -3.62 0.21
CA GLN A 43 17.06 -4.54 -0.76
C GLN A 43 15.80 -3.96 -1.40
N PHE A 44 14.96 -3.26 -0.62
CA PHE A 44 13.77 -2.58 -1.12
C PHE A 44 14.10 -1.47 -2.12
N ILE A 45 15.22 -0.74 -1.94
CA ILE A 45 15.61 0.35 -2.83
C ILE A 45 16.37 -0.17 -4.06
N THR A 46 17.18 -1.22 -3.87
CA THR A 46 18.15 -1.68 -4.88
C THR A 46 17.55 -2.69 -5.86
N ASP A 47 16.63 -3.55 -5.41
CA ASP A 47 16.08 -4.62 -6.23
C ASP A 47 14.57 -4.45 -6.44
N ALA A 48 14.21 -4.02 -7.66
CA ALA A 48 12.84 -3.76 -8.07
C ALA A 48 11.90 -4.96 -7.82
N ARG A 49 12.40 -6.20 -7.95
CA ARG A 49 11.58 -7.40 -7.72
C ARG A 49 11.15 -7.52 -6.26
N TYR A 50 12.02 -7.13 -5.32
CA TYR A 50 11.70 -7.09 -3.90
C TYR A 50 10.87 -5.85 -3.56
N THR A 51 11.15 -4.71 -4.20
CA THR A 51 10.31 -3.50 -4.10
C THR A 51 8.85 -3.82 -4.37
N SER A 52 8.53 -4.47 -5.49
CA SER A 52 7.14 -4.81 -5.85
C SER A 52 6.48 -5.75 -4.84
N LYS A 53 7.22 -6.74 -4.31
CA LYS A 53 6.71 -7.68 -3.30
C LYS A 53 6.38 -6.98 -1.98
N TYR A 54 7.33 -6.21 -1.44
CA TYR A 54 7.14 -5.51 -0.16
C TYR A 54 6.09 -4.41 -0.28
N LEU A 55 6.09 -3.68 -1.39
CA LEU A 55 5.08 -2.68 -1.67
C LEU A 55 3.71 -3.34 -1.77
N SER A 56 3.54 -4.45 -2.49
CA SER A 56 2.25 -5.16 -2.55
C SER A 56 1.77 -5.63 -1.17
N LEU A 57 2.66 -6.14 -0.32
CA LEU A 57 2.33 -6.50 1.06
C LEU A 57 1.87 -5.28 1.88
N SER A 58 2.52 -4.13 1.69
CA SER A 58 2.17 -2.89 2.40
C SER A 58 0.78 -2.35 2.06
N PHE A 59 0.18 -2.77 0.94
CA PHE A 59 -1.18 -2.39 0.54
C PHE A 59 -2.26 -3.31 1.12
N ILE A 60 -1.91 -4.47 1.71
CA ILE A 60 -2.90 -5.37 2.35
C ILE A 60 -3.76 -4.63 3.41
N PRO A 61 -3.19 -3.78 4.28
CA PRO A 61 -3.98 -3.00 5.25
C PRO A 61 -4.98 -2.01 4.61
N ASN A 62 -4.88 -1.69 3.32
CA ASN A 62 -5.95 -0.92 2.64
C ASN A 62 -7.27 -1.68 2.62
N LEU A 63 -7.26 -3.02 2.59
CA LEU A 63 -8.47 -3.83 2.69
C LEU A 63 -9.17 -3.63 4.04
N PHE A 64 -8.39 -3.48 5.13
CA PHE A 64 -8.95 -3.20 6.45
C PHE A 64 -9.73 -1.88 6.45
N TRP A 65 -9.12 -0.81 5.93
CA TRP A 65 -9.80 0.49 5.79
C TRP A 65 -10.99 0.44 4.86
N PHE A 66 -10.86 -0.28 3.73
CA PHE A 66 -11.95 -0.49 2.79
C PHE A 66 -13.18 -1.09 3.47
N TYR A 67 -13.02 -2.21 4.19
CA TYR A 67 -14.14 -2.83 4.92
C TYR A 67 -14.67 -1.95 6.05
N PHE A 68 -13.79 -1.25 6.77
CA PHE A 68 -14.18 -0.35 7.85
C PHE A 68 -15.07 0.79 7.35
N PHE A 69 -14.70 1.46 6.26
CA PHE A 69 -15.49 2.57 5.70
C PHE A 69 -16.74 2.09 4.96
N LEU A 70 -16.68 0.91 4.32
CA LEU A 70 -17.83 0.31 3.67
C LEU A 70 -18.94 -0.03 4.69
N ASN A 71 -18.57 -0.56 5.87
CA ASN A 71 -19.52 -0.86 6.93
C ASN A 71 -20.15 0.39 7.59
N ARG A 72 -19.60 1.58 7.32
CA ARG A 72 -20.13 2.87 7.77
C ARG A 72 -20.89 3.61 6.68
N GLU A 73 -21.22 2.93 5.58
CA GLU A 73 -21.90 3.48 4.40
C GLU A 73 -21.17 4.68 3.77
N GLN A 74 -19.86 4.83 4.03
CA GLN A 74 -19.03 5.89 3.46
C GLN A 74 -18.49 5.48 2.09
N TYR A 75 -19.39 5.35 1.12
CA TYR A 75 -19.07 4.86 -0.22
C TYR A 75 -18.06 5.76 -0.95
N GLU A 76 -18.12 7.08 -0.77
CA GLU A 76 -17.24 8.02 -1.47
C GLU A 76 -15.78 7.90 -0.99
N VAL A 77 -15.57 7.75 0.33
CA VAL A 77 -14.24 7.44 0.92
C VAL A 77 -13.75 6.08 0.43
N THR A 78 -14.63 5.08 0.45
CA THR A 78 -14.32 3.71 0.01
C THR A 78 -13.85 3.68 -1.44
N ARG A 79 -14.50 4.45 -2.33
CA ARG A 79 -14.09 4.61 -3.74
C ARG A 79 -12.73 5.28 -3.87
N GLY A 80 -12.43 6.26 -3.02
CA GLY A 80 -11.10 6.86 -2.92
C GLY A 80 -10.00 5.83 -2.61
N ILE A 81 -10.24 4.93 -1.66
CA ILE A 81 -9.28 3.87 -1.28
C ILE A 81 -9.06 2.89 -2.44
N ILE A 82 -10.13 2.51 -3.15
CA ILE A 82 -10.02 1.68 -4.36
C ILE A 82 -9.18 2.39 -5.42
N LEU A 83 -9.43 3.69 -5.67
CA LEU A 83 -8.66 4.47 -6.65
C LEU A 83 -7.17 4.54 -6.30
N ALA A 84 -6.83 4.70 -5.01
CA ALA A 84 -5.44 4.66 -4.56
C ALA A 84 -4.79 3.31 -4.85
N THR A 85 -5.48 2.22 -4.52
CA THR A 85 -5.00 0.86 -4.78
C THR A 85 -4.86 0.57 -6.28
N LEU A 86 -5.81 1.03 -7.10
CA LEU A 86 -5.78 0.87 -8.55
C LEU A 86 -4.65 1.67 -9.20
N SER A 87 -4.30 2.85 -8.66
CA SER A 87 -3.17 3.66 -9.14
C SER A 87 -1.82 2.97 -8.99
N MET A 88 -1.72 1.99 -8.11
CA MET A 88 -0.51 1.19 -7.90
C MET A 88 -0.33 0.09 -8.96
N VAL A 89 -1.41 -0.39 -9.56
CA VAL A 89 -1.40 -1.50 -10.51
C VAL A 89 -0.43 -1.25 -11.69
N PRO A 90 -0.41 -0.07 -12.35
CA PRO A 90 0.57 0.22 -13.40
C PRO A 90 2.02 0.11 -12.93
N TYR A 91 2.32 0.56 -11.71
CA TYR A 91 3.66 0.45 -11.14
C TYR A 91 4.04 -1.01 -10.89
N ALA A 92 3.12 -1.81 -10.33
CA ALA A 92 3.34 -3.23 -10.09
C ALA A 92 3.59 -4.00 -11.41
N ILE A 93 2.86 -3.67 -12.47
CA ILE A 93 3.04 -4.24 -13.81
C ILE A 93 4.42 -3.85 -14.38
N TYR A 94 4.78 -2.58 -14.31
CA TYR A 94 6.07 -2.09 -14.83
C TYR A 94 7.25 -2.85 -14.21
N VAL A 95 7.24 -3.00 -12.89
CA VAL A 95 8.31 -3.68 -12.14
C VAL A 95 8.34 -5.21 -12.33
N ASN A 96 7.22 -5.81 -12.72
CA ASN A 96 7.19 -7.26 -12.96
C ASN A 96 7.65 -7.62 -14.38
N ILE A 97 7.41 -6.74 -15.35
CA ILE A 97 7.73 -6.96 -16.77
C ILE A 97 9.18 -6.58 -17.10
N PHE A 98 9.72 -5.54 -16.48
CA PHE A 98 11.09 -5.03 -16.70
C PHE A 98 11.97 -5.28 -15.46
#